data_AF-M6FKI5-F1
#
_entry.id   AF-M6FKI5-F1
#
_cell.length_a   1.000
_cell.length_b   1.000
_cell.length_c   1.000
_cell.angle_alpha   90.00
_cell.angle_beta   90.00
_cell.angle_gamma   90.00
#
_symmetry.space_group_name_H-M   'P 1'
#
loop_
_entity.id
_entity.type
_entity.pdbx_description
1 polymer ?
#
loop_
_entity_poly.entity_id
_entity_poly.type
_entity_poly.pdbx_seq_one_letter_code
_entity_poly.pdbx_strand_id
1 'polypeptide(L)'
;MLELNELEIKILNLIPLEVRDVRKLGRILHDVTLVTGMTEEEIIEFIPFGLEDEVRILKVEYNFNDFKKALVSKLTKKNYHSPGLSAPIPDTLRQSF
;
A
#
# COMPACT_ATOMS: atom_id res chain seq x y z
N MET A 1 -31.71 3.67 -6.53
CA MET A 1 -30.31 3.50 -6.97
C MET A 1 -29.48 4.07 -5.83
N LEU A 2 -28.69 3.27 -5.11
CA LEU A 2 -27.85 3.82 -4.04
C LEU A 2 -26.71 4.58 -4.71
N GLU A 3 -26.63 5.89 -4.49
CA GLU A 3 -25.58 6.74 -5.04
C GLU A 3 -24.19 6.30 -4.53
N LEU A 4 -23.16 6.55 -5.34
CA LEU A 4 -21.77 6.31 -4.97
C LEU A 4 -21.24 7.54 -4.23
N ASN A 5 -20.47 7.33 -3.17
CA ASN A 5 -19.79 8.43 -2.47
C ASN A 5 -18.63 8.99 -3.32
N GLU A 6 -18.14 10.20 -2.99
CA GLU A 6 -17.06 10.85 -3.73
C GLU A 6 -15.81 9.96 -3.88
N LEU A 7 -15.42 9.26 -2.82
CA LEU A 7 -14.32 8.29 -2.84
C LEU A 7 -14.58 7.13 -3.81
N GLU A 8 -15.80 6.62 -3.83
CA GLU A 8 -16.20 5.51 -4.69
C GLU A 8 -16.19 5.93 -6.16
N ILE A 9 -16.59 7.17 -6.45
CA ILE A 9 -16.48 7.77 -7.79
C ILE A 9 -15.01 7.88 -8.21
N LYS A 10 -14.12 8.36 -7.31
CA LYS A 10 -12.68 8.43 -7.57
C LYS A 10 -12.10 7.04 -7.87
N ILE A 11 -12.48 6.02 -7.09
CA ILE A 11 -12.08 4.62 -7.34
C ILE A 11 -12.56 4.15 -8.71
N LEU A 12 -13.83 4.36 -9.03
CA LEU A 12 -14.42 3.89 -10.29
C LEU A 12 -13.74 4.52 -11.51
N ASN A 13 -13.34 5.80 -11.41
CA ASN A 13 -12.59 6.49 -12.45
C ASN A 13 -11.17 5.95 -12.61
N LEU A 14 -10.55 5.45 -11.53
CA LEU A 14 -9.19 4.92 -11.54
C LEU A 14 -9.14 3.46 -12.00
N ILE A 15 -10.08 2.65 -11.51
CA ILE A 15 -10.19 1.23 -11.81
C ILE A 15 -11.64 0.97 -12.25
N PRO A 16 -11.88 0.69 -13.55
CA PRO A 16 -13.21 0.32 -14.01
C PRO A 16 -13.59 -1.03 -13.38
N LEU A 17 -14.52 -0.97 -12.43
CA LEU A 17 -15.03 -2.09 -11.64
C LEU A 17 -16.56 -2.00 -11.58
N GLU A 18 -17.22 -3.09 -11.20
CA GLU A 18 -18.65 -3.05 -10.88
C GLU A 18 -18.90 -2.23 -9.61
N VAL A 19 -20.08 -1.60 -9.51
CA VAL A 19 -20.50 -0.78 -8.37
C VAL A 19 -20.29 -1.50 -7.02
N ARG A 20 -20.59 -2.80 -6.96
CA ARG A 20 -20.40 -3.61 -5.75
C ARG A 20 -18.93 -3.69 -5.32
N ASP A 21 -18.04 -3.78 -6.30
CA ASP A 21 -16.60 -3.92 -6.08
C ASP A 21 -15.94 -2.61 -5.74
N VAL A 22 -16.41 -1.52 -6.32
CA VAL A 22 -16.03 -0.17 -5.91
C VAL A 22 -16.32 0.03 -4.42
N ARG A 23 -17.51 -0.35 -3.94
CA ARG A 23 -17.85 -0.28 -2.50
C ARG A 23 -16.99 -1.16 -1.63
N LYS A 24 -16.65 -2.36 -2.12
CA LYS A 24 -15.77 -3.29 -1.42
C LYS A 24 -14.37 -2.70 -1.31
N LEU A 25 -13.87 -2.12 -2.40
CA LEU A 25 -12.56 -1.47 -2.43
C LEU A 25 -12.55 -0.24 -1.53
N GLY A 26 -13.61 0.57 -1.51
CA GLY A 26 -13.75 1.70 -0.59
C GLY A 26 -13.58 1.29 0.88
N ARG A 27 -14.22 0.19 1.31
CA ARG A 27 -14.02 -0.36 2.66
C ARG A 27 -12.57 -0.83 2.89
N ILE A 28 -11.95 -1.44 1.89
CA ILE A 28 -10.56 -1.88 1.98
C ILE A 28 -9.63 -0.67 2.13
N LEU A 29 -9.82 0.40 1.35
CA LEU A 29 -9.01 1.60 1.49
C LEU A 29 -9.17 2.22 2.87
N HIS A 30 -10.41 2.28 3.37
CA HIS A 30 -10.69 2.72 4.74
C HIS A 30 -9.93 1.87 5.77
N ASP A 31 -10.00 0.54 5.69
CA ASP A 31 -9.24 -0.34 6.58
C ASP A 31 -7.72 -0.09 6.50
N VAL A 32 -7.21 0.20 5.30
CA VAL A 32 -5.78 0.44 5.10
C VAL A 32 -5.35 1.76 5.74
N THR A 33 -6.18 2.80 5.72
CA THR A 33 -5.88 4.07 6.42
C THR A 33 -5.60 3.85 7.91
N LEU A 34 -6.36 2.96 8.56
CA LEU A 34 -6.20 2.62 9.97
C LEU A 34 -4.86 1.92 10.26
N VAL A 35 -4.29 1.22 9.27
CA VAL A 35 -3.03 0.47 9.40
C VAL A 35 -1.82 1.32 9.02
N THR A 36 -1.93 2.11 7.95
CA THR A 36 -0.81 2.88 7.40
C THR A 36 -0.69 4.27 8.01
N GLY A 37 -1.77 4.80 8.59
CA GLY A 37 -1.87 6.19 9.05
C GLY A 37 -1.97 7.21 7.91
N MET A 38 -2.14 6.75 6.67
CA MET A 38 -2.36 7.60 5.49
C MET A 38 -3.85 7.86 5.31
N THR A 39 -4.18 8.96 4.64
CA THR A 39 -5.54 9.30 4.23
C THR A 39 -5.99 8.47 3.02
N GLU A 40 -7.29 8.35 2.83
CA GLU A 40 -7.85 7.62 1.68
C GLU A 40 -7.42 8.24 0.34
N GLU A 41 -7.24 9.56 0.29
CA GLU A 41 -6.80 10.29 -0.90
C GLU A 41 -5.36 9.96 -1.28
N GLU A 42 -4.43 9.99 -0.32
CA GLU A 42 -3.03 9.60 -0.54
C GLU A 42 -2.92 8.16 -1.06
N ILE A 43 -3.74 7.26 -0.51
CA ILE A 43 -3.76 5.87 -0.97
C ILE A 43 -4.29 5.77 -2.41
N ILE A 44 -5.33 6.52 -2.76
CA ILE A 44 -5.88 6.54 -4.13
C ILE A 44 -4.85 7.07 -5.13
N GLU A 45 -4.13 8.14 -4.76
CA GLU A 45 -3.05 8.71 -5.58
C GLU A 45 -1.87 7.75 -5.74
N PHE A 46 -1.64 6.87 -4.76
CA PHE A 46 -0.59 5.85 -4.84
C PHE A 46 -0.92 4.71 -5.81
N ILE A 47 -2.18 4.26 -5.87
CA ILE A 47 -2.58 3.08 -6.67
C ILE A 47 -2.08 3.11 -8.13
N PRO A 48 -2.24 4.21 -8.91
CA PRO A 48 -1.88 4.20 -10.33
C PRO A 48 -0.38 4.08 -10.59
N PHE A 49 0.49 4.34 -9.61
CA PHE A 49 1.95 4.26 -9.77
C PHE A 49 2.57 3.12 -8.96
N GLY A 50 1.96 2.79 -7.82
CA GLY A 50 2.50 1.85 -6.85
C GLY A 50 1.92 0.44 -6.96
N LEU A 51 0.77 0.26 -7.61
CA LEU A 51 0.00 -0.99 -7.61
C LEU A 51 -0.51 -1.42 -8.99
N GLU A 52 0.12 -0.97 -10.09
CA GLU A 52 -0.34 -1.28 -11.45
C GLU A 52 -0.50 -2.78 -11.71
N ASP A 53 0.49 -3.58 -11.33
CA ASP A 53 0.46 -5.04 -11.49
C ASP A 53 -0.60 -5.67 -10.59
N GLU A 54 -0.74 -5.22 -9.35
CA GLU A 54 -1.75 -5.72 -8.43
C GLU A 54 -3.17 -5.38 -8.87
N VAL A 55 -3.39 -4.21 -9.48
CA VAL A 55 -4.67 -3.86 -10.10
C VAL A 55 -4.96 -4.77 -11.29
N ARG A 56 -3.95 -5.10 -12.09
CA ARG A 56 -4.09 -6.06 -13.19
C ARG A 56 -4.44 -7.46 -12.68
N ILE A 57 -3.76 -7.93 -11.64
CA ILE A 57 -4.03 -9.22 -10.99
C ILE A 57 -5.44 -9.22 -10.38
N LEU A 58 -5.83 -8.14 -9.70
CA LEU A 58 -7.16 -8.00 -9.10
C LEU A 58 -8.28 -8.15 -10.15
N LYS A 59 -8.09 -7.62 -11.36
CA LYS A 59 -9.08 -7.75 -12.45
C LYS A 59 -9.20 -9.17 -13.00
N VAL A 60 -8.17 -10.00 -12.86
CA VAL A 60 -8.15 -11.38 -13.38
C VAL A 60 -8.58 -12.37 -12.30
N GLU A 61 -7.97 -12.30 -11.13
CA GLU A 61 -8.17 -13.26 -10.04
C GLU A 61 -9.31 -12.88 -9.12
N TYR A 62 -9.77 -11.62 -9.16
CA TYR A 62 -10.87 -11.10 -8.35
C TYR A 62 -10.65 -11.28 -6.83
N ASN A 63 -9.39 -11.33 -6.41
CA ASN A 63 -9.00 -11.55 -5.02
C ASN A 63 -8.60 -10.25 -4.32
N PHE A 64 -9.60 -9.62 -3.72
CA PHE A 64 -9.45 -8.36 -2.97
C PHE A 64 -8.62 -8.49 -1.69
N ASN A 65 -8.54 -9.69 -1.11
CA ASN A 65 -7.77 -9.89 0.12
C ASN A 65 -6.27 -9.85 -0.18
N ASP A 66 -5.85 -10.45 -1.30
CA ASP A 66 -4.45 -10.39 -1.72
C ASP A 66 -4.07 -8.99 -2.21
N PHE A 67 -4.98 -8.29 -2.89
CA PHE A 67 -4.81 -6.86 -3.18
C PHE A 67 -4.60 -6.04 -1.90
N LYS A 68 -5.44 -6.24 -0.86
CA LYS A 68 -5.29 -5.55 0.44
C LYS A 68 -3.92 -5.81 1.07
N LYS A 69 -3.46 -7.06 1.10
CA LYS A 69 -2.13 -7.42 1.63
C LYS A 69 -1.01 -6.72 0.88
N ALA A 70 -1.08 -6.71 -0.46
CA ALA A 70 -0.07 -6.08 -1.29
C ALA A 70 -0.04 -4.56 -1.10
N LEU A 71 -1.23 -3.93 -1.05
CA LEU A 71 -1.40 -2.52 -0.76
C LEU A 71 -0.78 -2.13 0.60
N VAL A 72 -1.16 -2.84 1.67
CA VAL A 72 -0.56 -2.60 3.00
C VAL A 72 0.94 -2.81 2.97
N SER A 73 1.43 -3.89 2.37
CA SER A 73 2.86 -4.19 2.27
C SER A 73 3.63 -3.07 1.57
N LYS A 74 3.12 -2.56 0.44
CA LYS A 74 3.79 -1.49 -0.31
C LYS A 74 3.78 -0.14 0.41
N LEU A 75 2.68 0.19 1.11
CA LEU A 75 2.59 1.44 1.88
C LEU A 75 3.36 1.41 3.20
N THR A 76 3.51 0.22 3.80
CA THR A 76 4.21 0.04 5.09
C THR A 76 5.67 -0.38 4.95
N LYS A 77 6.16 -0.61 3.73
CA LYS A 77 7.59 -0.79 3.44
C LYS A 77 8.35 0.50 3.78
N LYS A 78 8.59 0.70 5.07
CA LYS A 78 9.64 1.58 5.57
C LYS A 78 10.93 0.99 5.01
N ASN A 79 11.58 1.72 4.11
CA ASN A 79 12.98 1.50 3.77
C ASN A 79 13.83 1.75 5.04
N TYR A 80 13.74 0.87 6.03
CA TYR A 80 14.77 0.72 7.03
C TYR A 80 15.93 0.04 6.33
N HIS A 81 16.73 0.82 5.61
CA HIS A 81 18.14 0.63 5.84
C HIS A 81 18.33 1.09 7.29
N SER A 82 18.48 0.13 8.21
CA SER A 82 19.17 0.46 9.45
C SER A 82 20.43 1.19 8.99
N PRO A 83 20.70 2.44 9.40
CA PRO A 83 21.98 3.05 9.10
C PRO A 83 22.98 2.04 9.61
N GLY A 84 23.66 1.36 8.69
CA GLY A 84 24.57 0.30 9.05
C GLY A 84 25.50 0.91 10.05
N LEU A 85 25.44 0.45 11.30
CA LEU A 85 26.46 0.77 12.28
C LEU A 85 27.76 0.47 11.54
N SER A 86 28.49 1.54 11.24
CA SER A 86 29.72 1.47 10.46
C SER A 86 30.52 0.33 11.07
N ALA A 87 30.93 -0.65 10.25
CA ALA A 87 31.69 -1.79 10.74
C ALA A 87 32.78 -1.27 11.68
N PRO A 88 32.95 -1.85 12.88
CA PRO A 88 33.87 -1.31 13.87
C PRO A 88 35.25 -1.13 13.21
N ILE A 89 35.76 0.10 13.26
CA ILE A 89 37.06 0.45 12.69
C ILE A 89 38.09 -0.49 13.33
N PRO A 90 38.87 -1.26 12.54
CA PRO A 90 39.75 -2.31 13.06
C PRO A 90 40.95 -1.82 13.89
N ASP A 91 40.97 -0.58 14.35
CA ASP A 91 42.07 0.04 15.10
C ASP A 91 41.89 0.00 16.63
N THR A 92 40.88 -0.69 17.16
CA THR A 92 40.71 -0.88 18.62
C THR A 92 41.26 -2.21 19.15
N LEU A 93 42.07 -2.93 18.36
CA LEU A 93 42.95 -3.97 18.89
C LEU A 93 44.06 -3.33 19.72
N ARG A 94 43.75 -2.97 20.97
CA ARG A 94 44.75 -2.63 21.97
C ARG A 94 45.80 -3.75 21.99
N GLN A 95 47.04 -3.41 21.65
CA GLN A 95 48.19 -4.23 21.99
C GLN A 95 48.23 -4.37 23.51
N SER A 96 47.92 -5.57 24.00
CA SER A 96 48.26 -5.97 25.36
C SER A 96 49.78 -6.13 25.43
N PHE A 97 50.41 -5.29 26.27
CA PHE A 97 51.82 -5.35 26.65
C PHE A 97 52.20 -6.70 27.24
#